data_AF-A0A8H2VAY4-F1
#
_entry.id   AF-A0A8H2VAY4-F1
#
_cell.length_a   1.000
_cell.length_b   1.000
_cell.length_c   1.000
_cell.angle_alpha   90.00
_cell.angle_beta   90.00
_cell.angle_gamma   90.00
#
_symmetry.space_group_name_H-M   'P 1'
#
loop_
_entity.id
_entity.type
_entity.pdbx_description
1 polymer ?
#
loop_
_entity_poly.entity_id
_entity_poly.type
_entity_poly.pdbx_seq_one_letter_code
_entity_poly.pdbx_strand_id
1 'polypeptide(L)' 'MESSLKTQIQRYLVESGNYEKISNNLNEKLLQDGWMDEVRRMTMDEISSNKSTNYADILAKIEPQALSM' A
#
# COMPACT_ATOMS: atom_id res chain seq x y z
N MET A 1 14.11 -11.62 22.16
CA MET A 1 13.30 -10.77 21.26
C MET A 1 11.88 -11.29 21.33
N GLU A 2 11.07 -10.76 22.24
CA GLU A 2 9.68 -11.17 22.36
C GLU A 2 8.90 -10.69 21.13
N SER A 3 8.26 -11.62 20.44
CA SER A 3 7.28 -11.34 19.40
C SER A 3 6.16 -10.51 20.02
N SER A 4 6.06 -9.24 19.62
CA SER A 4 5.00 -8.35 20.10
C SER A 4 3.62 -8.99 19.89
N LEU A 5 2.64 -8.68 20.75
CA LEU A 5 1.27 -9.18 20.60
C LEU A 5 0.72 -8.98 19.16
N LYS A 6 1.08 -7.86 18.52
CA LYS A 6 0.77 -7.57 17.12
C LYS A 6 1.30 -8.63 16.15
N THR A 7 2.55 -9.06 16.34
CA THR A 7 3.18 -10.09 15.51
C THR A 7 2.50 -11.45 15.68
N GLN A 8 2.08 -11.79 16.90
CA GLN A 8 1.33 -13.03 17.16
C GLN A 8 -0.04 -13.03 16.48
N ILE A 9 -0.75 -11.90 16.55
CA ILE A 9 -2.03 -11.70 15.85
C ILE A 9 -1.84 -11.83 14.34
N GLN A 10 -0.83 -11.17 13.77
CA GLN A 10 -0.54 -11.24 12.33
C GLN A 10 -0.20 -12.66 11.89
N ARG A 11 0.62 -13.39 12.66
CA ARG A 11 0.92 -14.80 12.37
C ARG A 11 -0.34 -15.66 12.36
N TYR A 12 -1.21 -15.52 13.35
CA TYR A 12 -2.47 -16.25 13.38
C TYR A 12 -3.39 -15.91 12.19
N LEU A 13 -3.47 -14.63 11.81
CA LEU A 13 -4.25 -14.22 10.62
C LEU A 13 -3.72 -14.86 9.34
N VAL A 14 -2.40 -14.99 9.20
CA VAL A 14 -1.76 -15.67 8.07
C VAL A 14 -2.03 -17.17 8.10
N GLU A 15 -1.78 -17.84 9.23
CA GLU A 15 -1.96 -19.29 9.39
C GLU A 15 -3.43 -19.73 9.21
N SER A 16 -4.38 -18.87 9.60
CA SER A 16 -5.82 -19.13 9.42
C SER A 16 -6.34 -18.80 8.02
N GLY A 17 -5.50 -18.28 7.12
CA GLY A 17 -5.89 -17.84 5.78
C GLY A 17 -6.77 -16.58 5.76
N ASN A 18 -7.03 -15.97 6.92
CA ASN A 18 -7.85 -14.76 7.02
C ASN A 18 -7.10 -13.53 6.52
N TYR A 19 -5.77 -13.50 6.63
CA TYR A 19 -4.94 -12.44 6.07
C TYR A 19 -5.07 -12.37 4.55
N GLU A 20 -5.07 -13.53 3.86
CA GLU A 20 -5.26 -13.60 2.41
C GLU A 20 -6.64 -13.05 2.01
N LYS A 21 -7.70 -13.42 2.74
CA LYS A 21 -9.05 -12.89 2.48
C LYS A 21 -9.12 -11.37 2.65
N ILE A 22 -8.53 -10.85 3.73
CA ILE A 22 -8.49 -9.40 4.01
C ILE A 22 -7.69 -8.69 2.91
N SER A 23 -6.51 -9.20 2.57
CA SER A 23 -5.63 -8.62 1.55
C SER A 23 -6.28 -8.62 0.17
N ASN A 24 -6.93 -9.72 -0.22
CA ASN A 24 -7.59 -9.84 -1.50
C ASN A 24 -8.80 -8.90 -1.58
N ASN A 25 -9.64 -8.86 -0.54
CA ASN A 25 -10.79 -7.96 -0.53
C ASN A 25 -10.36 -6.48 -0.55
N LEU A 26 -9.31 -6.12 0.17
CA LEU A 26 -8.75 -4.77 0.13
C LEU A 26 -8.26 -4.43 -1.28
N ASN A 27 -7.46 -5.30 -1.89
CA ASN A 27 -6.95 -5.08 -3.25
C ASN A 27 -8.07 -4.99 -4.29
N GLU A 28 -9.11 -5.82 -4.18
CA GLU A 28 -10.28 -5.76 -5.06
C GLU A 28 -11.00 -4.42 -4.96
N LYS A 29 -11.22 -3.91 -3.74
CA LYS A 29 -11.87 -2.60 -3.52
C LYS A 29 -11.01 -1.46 -4.04
N LEU A 30 -9.71 -1.45 -3.72
CA LEU A 30 -8.78 -0.44 -4.21
C LEU A 30 -8.65 -0.46 -5.74
N LEU A 31 -8.87 -1.61 -6.39
CA LEU A 31 -8.96 -1.71 -7.85
C LEU A 31 -10.27 -1.12 -8.36
N GLN A 32 -11.40 -1.57 -7.80
CA GLN A 32 -12.74 -1.18 -8.25
C GLN A 32 -13.00 0.31 -8.08
N ASP A 33 -12.49 0.90 -6.99
CA ASP A 33 -12.63 2.32 -6.69
C ASP A 33 -11.65 3.19 -7.50
N GLY A 34 -10.78 2.59 -8.32
CA GLY A 34 -9.81 3.28 -9.17
C GLY A 34 -8.59 3.82 -8.42
N TRP A 35 -8.48 3.54 -7.11
CA TRP A 35 -7.37 4.02 -6.27
C TRP A 35 -6.01 3.59 -6.81
N MET A 36 -5.86 2.33 -7.27
CA MET A 36 -4.58 1.85 -7.82
C MET A 36 -4.15 2.59 -9.10
N ASP A 37 -5.11 2.98 -9.94
CA ASP A 37 -4.81 3.72 -11.16
C ASP A 37 -4.47 5.18 -10.86
N GLU A 38 -5.14 5.77 -9.87
CA GLU A 38 -4.88 7.14 -9.43
C GLU A 38 -3.50 7.25 -8.75
N VAL A 39 -3.13 6.31 -7.88
CA VAL A 39 -1.78 6.28 -7.29
C VAL A 39 -0.71 6.11 -8.36
N ARG A 40 -0.97 5.30 -9.40
CA ARG A 40 -0.06 5.16 -10.55
C ARG A 40 0.08 6.46 -11.32
N ARG A 41 -1.04 7.17 -11.55
CA ARG A 41 -1.06 8.47 -12.22
C ARG A 41 -0.27 9.50 -11.44
N MET A 42 -0.52 9.63 -10.13
CA MET A 42 0.20 10.55 -9.25
C MET A 42 1.70 10.27 -9.22
N THR A 43 2.08 8.99 -9.21
CA THR A 43 3.50 8.58 -9.28
C THR A 43 4.14 9.03 -10.59
N MET A 44 3.45 8.85 -11.73
CA MET A 44 3.94 9.31 -13.04
C MET A 44 4.02 10.83 -13.15
N ASP A 45 3.06 11.55 -12.58
CA ASP A 45 3.04 13.01 -12.53
C ASP A 45 4.23 13.53 -11.69
N GLU A 46 4.54 12.88 -10.57
CA GLU A 46 5.67 13.23 -9.72
C GLU A 46 7.02 12.95 -10.39
N ILE A 47 7.17 11.80 -11.06
CA ILE A 47 8.37 11.46 -11.85
C ILE A 47 8.58 12.50 -12.96
N SER A 48 7.52 12.85 -13.68
CA SER A 48 7.57 13.81 -14.78
C SER A 48 7.90 15.22 -14.29
N SER A 49 7.39 15.61 -13.12
CA SER A 49 7.56 16.95 -12.55
C SER A 49 8.94 17.16 -11.91
N ASN A 50 9.46 16.16 -11.18
CA ASN A 50 10.74 16.28 -10.46
C ASN A 50 11.96 15.77 -11.22
N LYS A 51 11.79 15.17 -12.41
CA LYS A 51 12.88 14.54 -13.21
C LYS A 51 13.75 13.58 -12.39
N SER A 52 13.22 13.07 -11.29
CA SER A 52 13.88 12.12 -10.40
C SER A 52 13.10 10.83 -10.46
N THR A 53 13.81 9.73 -10.67
CA THR A 53 13.27 8.37 -10.62
C THR A 53 13.65 7.68 -9.31
N ASN A 54 14.10 8.44 -8.31
CA ASN A 54 14.47 7.89 -7.02
C ASN A 54 13.22 7.42 -6.28
N TYR A 55 13.16 6.11 -6.02
CA TYR A 55 12.01 5.48 -5.38
C TYR A 55 11.69 6.07 -4.00
N ALA A 56 12.70 6.32 -3.16
CA ALA A 56 12.50 6.81 -1.80
C ALA A 56 11.91 8.23 -1.80
N ASP A 57 12.40 9.09 -2.69
CA ASP A 57 11.93 10.47 -2.80
C ASP A 57 10.50 10.56 -3.33
N ILE A 58 10.15 9.71 -4.30
CA ILE A 58 8.79 9.63 -4.85
C ILE A 58 7.84 9.04 -3.81
N LEU A 59 8.22 7.93 -3.17
CA LEU A 59 7.39 7.26 -2.16
C LEU A 59 7.06 8.20 -1.00
N ALA A 60 8.05 8.93 -0.47
CA ALA A 60 7.86 9.85 0.65
C ALA A 60 6.82 10.95 0.37
N LYS A 61 6.56 11.27 -0.90
CA LYS A 61 5.57 12.27 -1.33
C LYS A 61 4.22 11.66 -1.70
N ILE A 62 4.23 10.50 -2.34
CA ILE A 62 3.02 9.84 -2.83
C ILE A 62 2.30 9.07 -1.71
N GLU A 63 3.04 8.40 -0.81
CA GLU A 63 2.46 7.58 0.26
C GLU A 63 1.49 8.35 1.16
N PRO A 64 1.80 9.55 1.68
CA PRO A 64 0.84 10.29 2.52
C PRO A 64 -0.45 10.66 1.78
N GLN A 65 -0.37 10.96 0.48
CA GLN A 65 -1.53 11.31 -0.33
C GLN A 65 -2.37 10.07 -0.64
N ALA A 66 -1.71 8.97 -1.03
CA ALA A 66 -2.35 7.69 -1.31
C ALA A 66 -3.10 7.13 -0.08
N LEU A 67 -2.57 7.33 1.13
CA LEU A 67 -3.23 6.92 2.38
C LEU A 67 -4.42 7.80 2.78
N SER A 68 -4.55 9.00 2.19
CA SER A 68 -5.60 9.97 2.54
C SER A 68 -6.82 9.96 1.61
N MET A 69 -6.76 9.18 0.53
CA MET A 69 -7.84 8.99 -0.44
C MET A 69 -8.83 7.93 0.02
#